data_AF-A0A3M6QIV8-F1
#
_entry.id   AF-A0A3M6QIV8-F1
#
_cell.length_a   1.000
_cell.length_b   1.000
_cell.length_c   1.000
_cell.angle_alpha   90.00
_cell.angle_beta   90.00
_cell.angle_gamma   90.00
#
_symmetry.space_group_name_H-M   'P 1'
#
loop_
_entity.id
_entity.type
_entity.pdbx_description
1 polymer ?
#
loop_
_entity_poly.entity_id
_entity_poly.type
_entity_poly.pdbx_seq_one_letter_code
_entity_poly.pdbx_strand_id
1 'polypeptide(L)'
;MAGNLQPIGEAARQSGVSVRMIRHYERLGLLPAVARTEAGYRQYGRAEVHTLQFIKRSRELGFSVPEIAQLLELWQNRQRSSADVRSIAQQHLLMLRQRIAEMQAMHETLASLVQCCQGDARPECPILEDLASPRHRKAPAPSKATAEVPAVRHHPHSCASPQASRR
;
A
#
# COMPACT_ATOMS: atom_id res chain seq x y z
N MET A 1 -8.45 0.41 -31.19
CA MET A 1 -9.66 0.63 -30.38
C MET A 1 -9.54 1.99 -29.72
N ALA A 2 -10.31 2.98 -30.18
CA ALA A 2 -10.30 4.33 -29.62
C ALA A 2 -10.79 4.26 -28.17
N GLY A 3 -9.87 4.32 -27.20
CA GLY A 3 -10.25 4.42 -25.80
C GLY A 3 -10.93 5.77 -25.60
N ASN A 4 -12.17 5.77 -25.15
CA ASN A 4 -12.93 7.00 -24.92
C ASN A 4 -12.16 7.88 -23.92
N LEU A 5 -11.62 9.00 -24.41
CA LEU A 5 -10.81 9.93 -23.65
C LEU A 5 -11.73 10.83 -22.82
N GLN A 6 -11.64 10.73 -21.50
CA GLN A 6 -12.55 11.39 -20.57
C GLN A 6 -11.81 12.42 -19.69
N PRO A 7 -12.50 13.48 -19.23
CA PRO A 7 -11.90 14.48 -18.35
C PRO A 7 -11.59 13.91 -16.95
N ILE A 8 -10.73 14.61 -16.19
CA ILE A 8 -10.28 14.19 -14.85
C ILE A 8 -11.43 13.91 -13.88
N GLY A 9 -12.55 14.65 -13.97
CA GLY A 9 -13.71 14.45 -13.10
C GLY A 9 -14.39 13.11 -13.34
N GLU A 10 -14.47 12.68 -14.60
CA GLU A 10 -15.05 11.38 -14.94
C GLU A 10 -14.09 10.25 -14.57
N ALA A 11 -12.80 10.43 -14.84
CA ALA A 11 -11.77 9.48 -14.44
C ALA A 11 -11.74 9.27 -12.91
N ALA A 12 -11.92 10.34 -12.14
CA ALA A 12 -12.05 10.28 -10.68
C ALA A 12 -13.24 9.42 -10.24
N ARG A 13 -14.41 9.65 -10.85
CA ARG A 13 -15.61 8.86 -10.56
C ARG A 13 -15.42 7.38 -10.91
N GLN A 14 -14.86 7.07 -12.07
CA GLN A 14 -14.69 5.68 -12.53
C GLN A 14 -13.59 4.94 -11.77
N SER A 15 -12.52 5.63 -11.36
CA SER A 15 -11.42 5.02 -10.60
C SER A 15 -11.66 4.97 -9.10
N GLY A 16 -12.59 5.77 -8.57
CA GLY A 16 -12.77 5.96 -7.13
C GLY A 16 -11.62 6.73 -6.47
N VAL A 17 -10.79 7.42 -7.25
CA VAL A 17 -9.68 8.26 -6.77
C VAL A 17 -10.09 9.72 -6.90
N SER A 18 -9.90 10.52 -5.85
CA SER A 18 -10.25 11.94 -5.91
C SER A 18 -9.39 12.69 -6.95
N VAL A 19 -9.95 13.73 -7.57
CA VAL A 19 -9.25 14.60 -8.53
C VAL A 19 -7.92 15.12 -7.98
N ARG A 20 -7.88 15.49 -6.70
CA ARG A 20 -6.67 15.91 -5.99
C ARG A 20 -5.60 14.81 -5.99
N MET A 21 -6.00 13.57 -5.72
CA MET A 21 -5.08 12.42 -5.68
C MET A 21 -4.63 12.00 -7.08
N ILE A 22 -5.48 12.08 -8.11
CA ILE A 22 -5.06 11.85 -9.50
C ILE A 22 -3.91 12.80 -9.87
N ARG A 23 -4.09 14.11 -9.62
CA ARG A 23 -3.03 15.11 -9.85
C ARG A 23 -1.79 14.84 -9.02
N HIS A 24 -1.94 14.30 -7.82
CA HIS A 24 -0.82 13.94 -6.96
C HIS A 24 -0.03 12.76 -7.52
N TYR A 25 -0.70 11.70 -7.96
CA TYR A 25 -0.07 10.54 -8.57
C TYR A 25 0.61 10.87 -9.90
N GLU A 26 0.05 11.79 -10.69
CA GLU A 26 0.75 12.34 -11.86
C GLU A 26 2.06 13.03 -11.47
N ARG A 27 2.06 13.87 -10.43
CA ARG A 27 3.29 14.53 -9.97
C ARG A 27 4.34 13.55 -9.44
N LEU A 28 3.89 12.43 -8.88
CA LEU A 28 4.77 11.35 -8.41
C LEU A 28 5.23 10.42 -9.55
N GLY A 29 4.80 10.64 -10.80
CA GLY A 29 5.17 9.80 -11.93
C GLY A 29 4.51 8.42 -11.95
N LEU A 30 3.49 8.17 -11.12
CA LEU A 30 2.80 6.87 -11.08
C LEU A 30 1.82 6.67 -12.24
N LEU A 31 1.47 7.75 -12.93
CA LEU A 31 0.63 7.72 -14.12
C LEU A 31 1.48 8.14 -15.33
N PRO A 32 1.37 7.43 -16.46
CA PRO A 32 1.98 7.89 -17.70
C PRO A 32 1.43 9.26 -18.09
N ALA A 33 2.20 10.02 -18.87
CA ALA A 33 1.78 11.33 -19.34
C ALA A 33 0.43 11.24 -20.06
N VAL A 34 -0.59 11.82 -19.45
CA VAL A 34 -1.96 11.84 -19.98
C VAL A 34 -2.04 12.72 -21.22
N ALA A 35 -2.81 12.26 -22.20
CA ALA A 35 -3.15 13.03 -23.38
C ALA A 35 -3.79 14.37 -22.97
N ARG A 36 -3.63 15.38 -23.83
CA ARG A 36 -4.25 16.69 -23.64
C ARG A 36 -5.09 17.04 -24.86
N THR A 37 -6.21 17.71 -24.64
CA THR A 37 -6.96 18.34 -25.73
C THR A 37 -6.17 19.49 -26.32
N GLU A 38 -6.57 19.96 -27.50
CA GLU A 38 -6.03 21.19 -28.12
C GLU A 38 -6.16 22.42 -27.19
N ALA A 39 -7.21 22.45 -26.37
CA ALA A 39 -7.42 23.48 -25.34
C ALA A 39 -6.60 23.25 -24.04
N GLY A 40 -5.76 22.20 -23.98
CA GLY A 40 -4.83 21.93 -22.87
C GLY A 40 -5.41 21.13 -21.69
N TYR A 41 -6.64 20.62 -21.78
CA TYR A 41 -7.27 19.83 -20.71
C TYR A 41 -6.75 18.38 -20.70
N ARG A 42 -6.52 17.82 -19.51
CA ARG A 42 -6.08 16.42 -19.34
C ARG A 42 -7.18 15.45 -19.72
N GLN A 43 -6.80 14.43 -20.47
CA GLN A 43 -7.66 13.35 -20.91
C GLN A 43 -7.13 12.00 -20.44
N TYR A 44 -8.02 11.20 -19.88
CA TYR A 44 -7.74 9.88 -19.34
C TYR A 44 -8.45 8.86 -20.22
N GLY A 45 -7.74 7.84 -20.67
CA GLY A 45 -8.35 6.69 -21.31
C GLY A 45 -8.68 5.60 -20.29
N ARG A 46 -9.14 4.46 -20.83
CA ARG A 46 -9.44 3.27 -20.02
C ARG A 46 -8.19 2.71 -19.33
N ALA A 47 -7.02 2.83 -19.96
CA ALA A 47 -5.76 2.37 -19.39
C ALA A 47 -5.39 3.15 -18.12
N GLU A 48 -5.51 4.48 -18.16
CA GLU A 48 -5.23 5.35 -17.02
C GLU A 48 -6.21 5.12 -15.88
N VAL A 49 -7.50 4.93 -16.18
CA VAL A 49 -8.51 4.57 -15.18
C VAL A 49 -8.15 3.24 -14.50
N HIS A 50 -7.71 2.24 -15.27
CA HIS A 50 -7.29 0.95 -14.72
C HIS A 50 -6.03 1.07 -13.85
N THR A 51 -5.05 1.88 -14.26
CA THR A 51 -3.88 2.21 -13.44
C THR A 51 -4.27 2.92 -12.14
N LEU A 52 -5.22 3.87 -12.18
CA LEU A 52 -5.73 4.55 -10.99
C LEU A 52 -6.40 3.58 -10.01
N GLN A 53 -7.20 2.64 -10.52
CA GLN A 53 -7.82 1.58 -9.70
C GLN A 53 -6.76 0.67 -9.06
N PHE A 54 -5.70 0.34 -9.81
CA PHE A 54 -4.56 -0.42 -9.29
C PHE A 54 -3.86 0.32 -8.14
N ILE A 55 -3.57 1.61 -8.31
CA ILE A 55 -2.96 2.46 -7.29
C ILE A 55 -3.88 2.51 -6.05
N LYS A 56 -5.19 2.74 -6.24
CA LYS A 56 -6.17 2.77 -5.16
C LYS A 56 -6.13 1.50 -4.31
N ARG A 57 -6.25 0.33 -4.95
CA ARG A 57 -6.26 -0.96 -4.26
C ARG A 57 -4.94 -1.24 -3.54
N SER A 58 -3.82 -0.86 -4.14
CA SER A 58 -2.50 -1.02 -3.52
C SER A 58 -2.36 -0.13 -2.28
N ARG A 59 -2.87 1.10 -2.32
CA ARG A 59 -2.92 1.99 -1.15
C ARG A 59 -3.83 1.46 -0.04
N GLU A 60 -4.98 0.88 -0.40
CA GLU A 60 -5.89 0.23 0.57
C GLU A 60 -5.24 -0.95 1.30
N LEU A 61 -4.34 -1.68 0.61
CA LEU A 61 -3.54 -2.75 1.22
C LEU A 61 -2.32 -2.23 2.01
N GLY A 62 -2.13 -0.92 2.08
CA GLY A 62 -1.07 -0.29 2.87
C GLY A 62 0.28 -0.24 2.17
N PHE A 63 0.37 -0.54 0.87
CA PHE A 63 1.63 -0.38 0.14
C PHE A 63 2.05 1.10 0.11
N SER A 64 3.34 1.31 0.28
CA SER A 64 3.99 2.61 0.14
C SER A 64 4.02 3.06 -1.32
N VAL A 65 4.21 4.36 -1.55
CA VAL A 65 4.32 4.92 -2.91
C VAL A 65 5.46 4.27 -3.72
N PRO A 66 6.66 4.04 -3.16
CA PRO A 66 7.74 3.32 -3.86
C PRO A 66 7.37 1.89 -4.26
N GLU A 67 6.72 1.13 -3.37
CA GLU A 67 6.28 -0.24 -3.69
C GLU A 67 5.22 -0.24 -4.78
N ILE A 68 4.30 0.72 -4.77
CA ILE A 68 3.29 0.87 -5.82
C ILE A 68 3.95 1.16 -7.17
N ALA A 69 4.99 2.00 -7.22
CA ALA A 69 5.73 2.26 -8.45
C ALA A 69 6.38 0.97 -9.00
N GLN A 70 7.05 0.21 -8.15
CA GLN A 70 7.65 -1.09 -8.55
C GLN A 70 6.60 -2.08 -9.03
N LEU A 71 5.47 -2.17 -8.33
CA LEU A 71 4.36 -3.04 -8.72
C LEU A 71 3.74 -2.62 -10.06
N LEU A 72 3.66 -1.32 -10.34
CA LEU A 72 3.21 -0.77 -11.62
C LEU A 72 4.17 -1.11 -12.77
N GLU A 73 5.48 -0.94 -12.57
CA GLU A 73 6.50 -1.30 -13.56
C GLU A 73 6.42 -2.79 -13.91
N LEU A 74 6.33 -3.65 -12.89
CA LEU A 74 6.13 -5.08 -13.08
C LEU A 74 4.80 -5.34 -13.81
N TRP A 75 3.71 -4.68 -13.43
CA TRP A 75 2.40 -4.91 -14.06
C TRP A 75 2.36 -4.53 -15.53
N GLN A 76 3.09 -3.49 -15.94
CA GLN A 76 3.19 -3.06 -17.33
C GLN A 76 4.14 -3.95 -18.16
N ASN A 77 5.12 -4.60 -17.54
CA ASN A 77 6.03 -5.51 -18.21
C ASN A 77 5.38 -6.87 -18.50
N ARG A 78 5.02 -7.11 -19.77
CA ARG A 78 4.37 -8.36 -20.24
C ARG A 78 5.27 -9.60 -20.17
N GLN A 79 6.58 -9.45 -20.04
CA GLN A 79 7.57 -10.54 -19.97
C GLN A 79 8.03 -10.82 -18.53
N ARG A 80 7.36 -10.24 -17.52
CA ARG A 80 7.80 -10.38 -16.12
C ARG A 80 7.69 -11.82 -15.61
N SER A 81 8.58 -12.16 -14.69
CA SER A 81 8.38 -13.28 -13.77
C SER A 81 7.42 -12.87 -12.65
N SER A 82 6.52 -13.77 -12.24
CA SER A 82 5.66 -13.58 -11.07
C SER A 82 6.45 -13.60 -9.74
N ALA A 83 7.73 -13.99 -9.78
CA ALA A 83 8.61 -14.06 -8.61
C ALA A 83 8.82 -12.71 -7.94
N ASP A 84 9.07 -11.63 -8.70
CA ASP A 84 9.33 -10.30 -8.14
C ASP A 84 8.08 -9.73 -7.46
N VAL A 85 6.92 -9.91 -8.09
CA VAL A 85 5.62 -9.51 -7.51
C VAL A 85 5.37 -10.26 -6.20
N ARG A 86 5.65 -11.56 -6.19
CA ARG A 86 5.51 -12.41 -5.00
C ARG A 86 6.46 -11.95 -3.89
N SER A 87 7.69 -11.59 -4.21
CA SER A 87 8.69 -11.11 -3.23
C SER A 87 8.20 -9.83 -2.54
N ILE A 88 7.77 -8.83 -3.32
CA ILE A 88 7.23 -7.57 -2.77
C ILE A 88 6.03 -7.85 -1.85
N ALA A 89 5.09 -8.69 -2.30
CA ALA A 89 3.93 -9.04 -1.49
C ALA A 89 4.30 -9.81 -0.20
N GLN A 90 5.30 -10.70 -0.25
CA GLN A 90 5.77 -11.44 0.92
C GLN A 90 6.46 -10.53 1.95
N GLN A 91 7.28 -9.57 1.49
CA GLN A 91 7.91 -8.58 2.37
C GLN A 91 6.85 -7.71 3.06
N HIS A 92 5.85 -7.25 2.31
CA HIS A 92 4.75 -6.48 2.89
C HIS A 92 3.91 -7.30 3.87
N LEU A 93 3.69 -8.59 3.59
CA LEU A 93 3.01 -9.50 4.53
C LEU A 93 3.77 -9.62 5.85
N LEU A 94 5.11 -9.69 5.82
CA LEU A 94 5.94 -9.74 7.03
C LEU A 94 5.82 -8.44 7.83
N MET A 95 5.88 -7.29 7.15
CA MET A 95 5.67 -5.98 7.79
C MET A 95 4.29 -5.88 8.46
N LEU A 96 3.23 -6.31 7.76
CA LEU A 96 1.87 -6.32 8.32
C LEU A 96 1.77 -7.26 9.52
N ARG A 97 2.37 -8.46 9.47
CA ARG A 97 2.39 -9.39 10.61
C ARG A 97 3.08 -8.80 11.83
N GLN A 98 4.22 -8.16 11.63
CA GLN A 98 4.92 -7.49 12.73
C GLN A 98 4.05 -6.38 13.33
N ARG A 99 3.42 -5.58 12.48
CA ARG A 99 2.53 -4.52 12.96
C ARG A 99 1.31 -5.06 13.70
N ILE A 100 0.72 -6.16 13.24
CA ILE A 100 -0.38 -6.84 13.94
C ILE A 100 0.08 -7.29 15.33
N ALA A 101 1.26 -7.91 15.45
CA ALA A 101 1.78 -8.34 16.74
C ALA A 101 2.02 -7.15 17.69
N GLU A 102 2.57 -6.04 17.20
CA GLU A 102 2.73 -4.80 17.99
C GLU A 102 1.39 -4.27 18.49
N MET A 103 0.37 -4.22 17.61
CA MET A 103 -0.97 -3.74 17.96
C MET A 103 -1.68 -4.67 18.94
N GLN A 104 -1.51 -5.99 18.80
CA GLN A 104 -2.03 -6.99 19.74
C GLN A 104 -1.40 -6.82 21.12
N ALA A 105 -0.08 -6.65 21.21
CA ALA A 105 0.60 -6.42 22.48
C ALA A 105 0.12 -5.13 23.19
N MET A 106 -0.07 -4.04 22.44
CA MET A 106 -0.64 -2.80 22.98
C MET A 106 -2.09 -3.00 23.45
N HIS A 107 -2.90 -3.71 22.66
CA HIS A 107 -4.28 -4.02 23.01
C HIS A 107 -4.36 -4.85 24.29
N GLU A 108 -3.56 -5.91 24.40
CA GLU A 108 -3.51 -6.77 25.60
C GLU A 108 -3.11 -5.99 26.86
N THR A 109 -2.11 -5.12 26.73
CA THR A 109 -1.69 -4.24 27.84
C THR A 109 -2.85 -3.35 28.29
N LEU A 110 -3.48 -2.64 27.35
CA LEU A 110 -4.59 -1.75 27.68
C LEU A 110 -5.81 -2.51 28.22
N ALA A 111 -6.12 -3.67 27.65
CA ALA A 111 -7.22 -4.52 28.11
C ALA A 111 -7.01 -4.98 29.56
N SER A 112 -5.78 -5.35 29.94
CA SER A 112 -5.44 -5.69 31.32
C SER A 112 -5.64 -4.51 32.27
N LEU A 113 -5.18 -3.32 31.88
CA LEU A 113 -5.32 -2.13 32.71
C LEU A 113 -6.79 -1.72 32.91
N VAL A 114 -7.61 -1.87 31.86
CA VAL A 114 -9.06 -1.65 31.94
C VAL A 114 -9.73 -2.64 32.89
N GLN A 115 -9.34 -3.93 32.86
CA GLN A 115 -9.86 -4.95 33.78
C GLN A 115 -9.51 -4.68 35.24
N CYS A 116 -8.34 -4.10 35.51
CA CYS A 116 -7.91 -3.74 36.86
C CYS A 116 -8.55 -2.45 37.38
N CYS A 117 -9.14 -1.64 36.51
CA CYS A 117 -9.78 -0.39 36.89
C CYS A 117 -11.24 -0.62 37.32
N GLN A 118 -11.61 -0.17 38.53
CA GLN A 118 -12.99 -0.28 39.03
C GLN A 118 -13.96 0.67 38.31
N GLY A 119 -13.46 1.76 37.72
CA GLY A 119 -14.27 2.71 36.96
C GLY A 119 -15.29 3.49 37.80
N ASP A 120 -15.02 3.70 39.09
CA ASP A 120 -15.90 4.41 40.01
C ASP A 120 -15.40 5.85 40.30
N ALA A 121 -16.03 6.54 41.26
CA ALA A 121 -15.71 7.93 41.58
C ALA A 121 -14.42 8.09 42.41
N ARG A 122 -13.62 7.04 42.62
CA ARG A 122 -12.39 7.11 43.41
C ARG A 122 -11.23 7.68 42.56
N PRO A 123 -10.29 8.40 43.21
CA PRO A 123 -9.10 8.93 42.53
C PRO A 123 -8.03 7.87 42.24
N GLU A 124 -8.15 6.68 42.84
CA GLU A 124 -7.24 5.55 42.68
C GLU A 124 -7.48 4.87 41.33
N CYS A 125 -6.56 5.08 40.38
CA CYS A 125 -6.70 4.60 39.02
C CYS A 125 -5.44 3.83 38.59
N PRO A 126 -5.47 2.49 38.60
CA PRO A 126 -4.34 1.65 38.19
C PRO A 126 -3.82 1.95 36.79
N ILE A 127 -4.69 2.44 35.89
CA ILE A 127 -4.32 2.87 34.54
C ILE A 127 -3.35 4.06 34.59
N LEU A 128 -3.68 5.10 35.37
CA LEU A 128 -2.85 6.31 35.46
C LEU A 128 -1.55 6.03 36.21
N GLU A 129 -1.59 5.15 37.22
CA GLU A 129 -0.41 4.72 37.96
C GLU A 129 0.58 3.97 37.07
N ASP A 130 0.12 3.02 36.24
CA ASP A 130 0.98 2.27 35.31
C ASP A 130 1.59 3.18 34.24
N LEU A 131 0.77 4.08 33.65
CA LEU A 131 1.22 5.06 32.65
C LEU A 131 2.24 6.07 33.21
N ALA A 132 2.12 6.45 34.48
CA ALA A 132 3.04 7.37 35.16
C ALA A 132 4.34 6.67 35.61
N SER A 133 4.39 5.33 35.59
CA SER A 133 5.52 4.58 36.10
C SER A 133 6.69 4.54 35.10
N PRO A 134 7.91 4.98 35.47
CA PRO A 134 9.08 4.95 34.58
C PRO A 134 9.56 3.53 34.24
N ARG A 135 9.00 2.51 34.89
CA ARG A 135 9.26 1.08 34.64
C ARG A 135 8.33 0.47 33.59
N HIS A 136 7.47 1.26 32.95
CA HIS A 136 6.59 0.75 31.91
C HIS A 136 7.46 0.07 30.85
N ARG A 137 7.35 -1.27 30.78
CA ARG A 137 8.02 -2.10 29.77
C ARG A 137 7.61 -1.52 28.43
N LYS A 138 8.54 -0.82 27.77
CA LYS A 138 8.34 -0.10 26.53
C LYS A 138 7.41 -0.91 25.62
N ALA A 139 6.15 -0.49 25.51
CA ALA A 139 5.25 -1.05 24.52
C ALA A 139 5.95 -0.91 23.17
N PRO A 140 5.94 -1.94 22.31
CA PRO A 140 6.62 -1.84 21.03
C PRO A 140 6.02 -0.65 20.29
N ALA A 141 6.83 0.40 20.13
CA ALA A 141 6.39 1.63 19.50
C ALA A 141 5.96 1.28 18.07
N PRO A 142 4.85 1.83 17.59
CA PRO A 142 4.40 1.58 16.23
C PRO A 142 5.52 1.92 15.25
N SER A 143 6.11 0.92 14.59
CA SER A 143 7.16 1.13 13.60
C SER A 143 6.68 2.11 12.53
N LYS A 144 7.40 3.25 12.39
CA LYS A 144 7.21 4.19 11.29
C LYS A 144 7.75 3.51 10.04
N ALA A 145 6.87 3.03 9.16
CA ALA A 145 7.26 2.44 7.90
C ALA A 145 7.93 3.48 6.99
N THR A 146 9.26 3.54 7.03
CA THR A 146 10.10 4.07 5.96
C THR A 146 10.94 2.90 5.49
N ALA A 147 10.40 2.14 4.52
CA ALA A 147 11.12 1.06 3.87
C ALA A 147 12.10 1.66 2.87
N GLU A 148 13.37 1.73 3.24
CA GLU A 148 14.47 1.93 2.31
C GLU A 148 14.80 0.55 1.72
N VAL A 149 14.50 0.36 0.43
CA VAL A 149 14.62 -0.93 -0.26
C VAL A 149 16.06 -1.12 -0.75
N PRO A 150 16.76 -2.21 -0.40
CA PRO A 150 18.06 -2.51 -0.99
C PRO A 150 17.88 -3.00 -2.43
N ALA A 151 18.72 -2.49 -3.34
CA ALA A 151 18.71 -2.85 -4.76
C ALA A 151 19.00 -4.35 -4.95
N VAL A 152 18.04 -5.10 -5.50
CA VAL A 152 18.18 -6.52 -5.81
C VAL A 152 19.01 -6.67 -7.09
N ARG A 153 20.16 -7.37 -7.00
CA ARG A 153 20.98 -7.73 -8.17
C ARG A 153 20.34 -8.90 -8.91
N HIS A 154 19.80 -8.63 -10.10
CA HIS A 154 19.21 -9.64 -10.98
C HIS A 154 20.27 -10.63 -11.49
N HIS A 155 20.07 -11.92 -11.22
CA HIS A 155 20.76 -13.02 -11.89
C HIS A 155 19.82 -13.64 -12.94
N PRO A 156 20.27 -13.84 -14.19
CA PRO A 156 19.44 -14.44 -15.23
C PRO A 156 19.37 -15.95 -15.02
N HIS A 157 18.19 -16.47 -14.70
CA HIS A 157 17.94 -17.92 -14.74
C HIS A 157 16.81 -18.25 -15.72
N SER A 158 17.19 -19.08 -16.68
CA SER A 158 16.40 -19.69 -17.73
C SER A 158 15.49 -20.81 -17.19
N CYS A 159 14.24 -20.85 -17.64
CA CYS A 159 13.39 -22.04 -17.71
C CYS A 159 12.31 -21.76 -18.77
N ALA A 160 12.40 -22.32 -19.98
CA ALA A 160 11.98 -23.67 -20.36
C ALA A 160 10.44 -23.84 -20.29
N SER A 161 9.79 -23.62 -21.43
CA SER A 161 8.37 -23.89 -21.69
C SER A 161 8.10 -25.38 -21.91
N PRO A 162 6.96 -25.95 -21.48
CA PRO A 162 6.48 -27.21 -22.03
C PRO A 162 5.64 -26.94 -23.28
N GLN A 163 6.05 -27.51 -24.42
CA GLN A 163 5.30 -27.48 -25.67
C GLN A 163 4.02 -28.31 -25.59
N ALA A 164 2.98 -27.80 -26.23
CA ALA A 164 1.71 -28.47 -26.47
C ALA A 164 1.89 -29.78 -27.24
N SER A 165 1.27 -30.87 -26.76
CA SER A 165 1.09 -32.10 -27.52
C SER A 165 -0.31 -32.13 -28.12
N ARG A 166 -0.35 -32.11 -29.45
CA ARG A 166 -1.51 -32.47 -30.27
C ARG A 166 -1.73 -33.98 -30.21
N ARG A 167 -2.97 -34.41 -30.03
CA ARG A 167 -3.58 -35.53 -30.75
C ARG A 167 -5.08 -35.28 -30.87
#